data_AF-B9D3Z3-F1
#
_entry.id   AF-B9D3Z3-F1
#
_cell.length_a   1.000
_cell.length_b   1.000
_cell.length_c   1.000
_cell.angle_alpha   90.00
_cell.angle_beta   90.00
_cell.angle_gamma   90.00
#
_symmetry.space_group_name_H-M   'P 1'
#
loop_
_entity.id
_entity.type
_entity.pdbx_description
1 polymer ?
#
loop_
_entity_poly.entity_id
_entity_poly.type
_entity_poly.pdbx_seq_one_letter_code
_entity_poly.pdbx_strand_id
1 'polypeptide(L)'
;MRENEQNLTEDKAQIIEKAKQEGMLSACFMSFTVLVLYVADFFPKLQEKHSWTALSILALVYLYKALKKLQPMCETNLIRPFHAYWTLGIAAAAALLAGILYDSMFTLLFLVLLIVTLFFWTILNFRLSRITQNPLFKFHSIMLIVSVASSLTVLFLKANPGSVLYYADAAITATAQALLVGAWYGVDDIEEI
;
A
#
# COMPACT_ATOMS: atom_id res chain seq x y z
N MET A 1 -21.50 -3.14 -36.40
CA MET A 1 -21.10 -2.00 -35.53
C MET A 1 -21.38 -2.30 -34.06
N ARG A 2 -22.62 -2.65 -33.68
CA ARG A 2 -22.99 -3.03 -32.30
C ARG A 2 -22.19 -4.20 -31.69
N GLU A 3 -21.90 -5.26 -32.46
CA GLU A 3 -21.12 -6.40 -31.94
C GLU A 3 -19.66 -6.03 -31.58
N ASN A 4 -19.03 -5.11 -32.31
CA ASN A 4 -17.65 -4.68 -32.01
C ASN A 4 -17.58 -3.81 -30.75
N GLU A 5 -18.57 -2.95 -30.52
CA GLU A 5 -18.65 -2.13 -29.30
C GLU A 5 -18.93 -2.99 -28.07
N GLN A 6 -19.80 -4.00 -28.21
CA GLN A 6 -20.12 -4.94 -27.15
C GLN A 6 -18.91 -5.82 -26.79
N ASN A 7 -18.19 -6.36 -27.78
CA ASN A 7 -16.95 -7.11 -27.56
C ASN A 7 -15.86 -6.28 -26.85
N LEU A 8 -15.73 -5.00 -27.21
CA LEU A 8 -14.77 -4.10 -26.57
C LEU A 8 -15.16 -3.80 -25.10
N THR A 9 -16.45 -3.72 -24.81
CA THR A 9 -16.97 -3.46 -23.46
C THR A 9 -16.79 -4.69 -22.56
N GLU A 10 -17.03 -5.90 -23.08
CA GLU A 10 -16.81 -7.16 -22.36
C GLU A 10 -15.33 -7.40 -22.06
N ASP A 11 -14.43 -7.12 -23.02
CA ASP A 11 -12.98 -7.23 -22.81
C ASP A 11 -12.50 -6.24 -21.73
N LYS A 12 -13.02 -5.00 -21.73
CA LYS A 12 -12.72 -4.01 -20.68
C LYS A 12 -13.15 -4.47 -19.29
N ALA A 13 -14.41 -4.89 -19.15
CA ALA A 13 -14.93 -5.39 -17.88
C ALA A 13 -14.10 -6.57 -17.35
N GLN A 14 -13.66 -7.47 -18.24
CA GLN A 14 -12.82 -8.60 -17.84
C GLN A 14 -11.43 -8.15 -17.36
N ILE A 15 -10.82 -7.15 -17.99
CA ILE A 15 -9.53 -6.61 -17.57
C ILE A 15 -9.66 -5.90 -16.22
N ILE A 16 -10.72 -5.10 -16.01
CA ILE A 16 -11.01 -4.41 -14.75
C ILE A 16 -11.20 -5.43 -13.62
N GLU A 17 -12.01 -6.46 -13.83
CA GLU A 17 -12.23 -7.51 -12.83
C GLU A 17 -10.94 -8.25 -12.47
N LYS A 18 -10.09 -8.57 -13.45
CA LYS A 18 -8.78 -9.17 -13.17
C LYS A 18 -7.85 -8.23 -12.40
N ALA A 19 -7.85 -6.93 -12.74
CA ALA A 19 -7.06 -5.94 -12.04
C ALA A 19 -7.54 -5.76 -10.59
N LYS A 20 -8.87 -5.73 -10.38
CA LYS A 20 -9.53 -5.72 -9.08
C LYS A 20 -9.09 -6.90 -8.22
N GLN A 21 -9.16 -8.12 -8.74
CA GLN A 21 -8.75 -9.32 -8.01
C GLN A 21 -7.29 -9.29 -7.59
N GLU A 22 -6.39 -8.89 -8.50
CA GLU A 22 -4.97 -8.76 -8.18
C GLU A 22 -4.68 -7.63 -7.18
N GLY A 23 -5.38 -6.50 -7.31
CA GLY A 23 -5.26 -5.38 -6.38
C GLY A 23 -5.79 -5.74 -4.98
N MET A 24 -6.90 -6.47 -4.89
CA MET A 24 -7.41 -7.00 -3.63
C MET A 24 -6.43 -7.98 -2.97
N LEU A 25 -5.87 -8.93 -3.73
CA LEU A 25 -4.85 -9.85 -3.22
C LEU A 25 -3.64 -9.09 -2.67
N SER A 26 -3.18 -8.09 -3.42
CA SER A 26 -2.10 -7.21 -2.97
C SER A 26 -2.45 -6.50 -1.66
N ALA A 27 -3.61 -5.84 -1.61
CA ALA A 27 -4.09 -5.12 -0.44
C ALA A 27 -4.20 -6.04 0.79
N CYS A 28 -4.72 -7.25 0.62
CA CYS A 28 -4.79 -8.25 1.68
C CYS A 28 -3.40 -8.67 2.18
N PHE A 29 -2.45 -8.91 1.29
CA PHE A 29 -1.07 -9.25 1.70
C PHE A 29 -0.38 -8.08 2.40
N MET A 30 -0.52 -6.83 1.91
CA MET A 30 -0.01 -5.64 2.60
C MET A 30 -0.65 -5.47 3.98
N SER A 31 -1.97 -5.62 4.06
CA SER A 31 -2.71 -5.51 5.31
C SER A 31 -2.23 -6.55 6.31
N PHE A 32 -2.06 -7.80 5.86
CA PHE A 32 -1.57 -8.88 6.71
C PHE A 32 -0.15 -8.61 7.20
N THR A 33 0.79 -8.22 6.32
CA THR A 33 2.18 -7.99 6.73
C THR A 33 2.33 -6.81 7.70
N VAL A 34 1.47 -5.80 7.61
CA VAL A 34 1.45 -4.68 8.56
C VAL A 34 0.76 -5.08 9.87
N LEU A 35 -0.41 -5.71 9.81
CA LEU A 35 -1.21 -6.01 11.00
C LEU A 35 -0.67 -7.18 11.82
N VAL A 36 0.04 -8.14 11.19
CA VAL A 36 0.66 -9.26 11.90
C VAL A 36 1.65 -8.78 12.95
N LEU A 37 2.27 -7.61 12.77
CA LEU A 37 3.17 -7.03 13.77
C LEU A 37 2.45 -6.75 15.10
N TYR A 38 1.22 -6.23 15.04
CA TYR A 38 0.40 -6.00 16.23
C TYR A 38 -0.18 -7.29 16.79
N VAL A 39 -0.59 -8.22 15.91
CA VAL A 39 -1.16 -9.51 16.34
C VAL A 39 -0.10 -10.41 17.00
N ALA A 40 1.13 -10.38 16.49
CA ALA A 40 2.24 -11.18 17.01
C ALA A 40 2.61 -10.83 18.46
N ASP A 41 2.37 -9.57 18.88
CA ASP A 41 2.55 -9.15 20.28
C ASP A 41 1.57 -9.88 21.24
N PHE A 42 0.44 -10.38 20.75
CA PHE A 42 -0.51 -11.21 21.53
C PHE A 42 -0.36 -12.71 21.27
N PHE A 43 0.05 -13.08 20.05
CA PHE A 43 0.19 -14.46 19.59
C PHE A 43 1.61 -14.71 19.09
N PRO A 44 2.58 -14.94 19.99
CA PRO A 44 4.00 -15.06 19.63
C PRO A 44 4.31 -16.23 18.68
N LYS A 45 3.41 -17.23 18.58
CA LYS A 45 3.49 -18.31 17.58
C LYS A 45 3.42 -17.82 16.13
N LEU A 46 2.86 -16.63 15.88
CA LEU A 46 2.80 -16.02 14.55
C LEU A 46 4.08 -15.28 14.17
N GLN A 47 5.05 -15.18 15.09
CA GLN A 47 6.30 -14.45 14.90
C GLN A 47 7.34 -15.24 14.08
N GLU A 48 6.99 -16.40 13.50
CA GLU A 48 7.89 -17.15 12.61
C GLU A 48 8.23 -16.31 11.36
N LYS A 49 9.43 -15.71 11.39
CA LYS A 49 9.86 -14.58 10.53
C LYS A 49 10.03 -14.90 9.05
N HIS A 50 10.09 -16.17 8.66
CA HIS A 50 10.51 -16.55 7.30
C HIS A 50 9.46 -16.28 6.21
N SER A 51 8.19 -16.06 6.58
CA SER A 51 7.09 -15.87 5.62
C SER A 51 6.80 -14.40 5.26
N TRP A 52 7.19 -13.44 6.11
CA TRP A 52 6.74 -12.05 5.95
C TRP A 52 7.38 -11.33 4.76
N THR A 53 8.67 -11.56 4.51
CA THR A 53 9.35 -10.99 3.33
C THR A 53 8.75 -11.52 2.03
N ALA A 54 8.43 -12.81 1.98
CA ALA A 54 7.80 -13.43 0.82
C ALA A 54 6.41 -12.83 0.57
N LEU A 55 5.60 -12.65 1.61
CA LEU A 55 4.29 -11.99 1.52
C LEU A 55 4.40 -10.53 1.05
N SER A 56 5.37 -9.77 1.55
CA SER A 56 5.62 -8.39 1.09
C SER A 56 6.02 -8.33 -0.38
N ILE A 57 6.86 -9.26 -0.86
CA ILE A 57 7.21 -9.37 -2.27
C ILE A 57 5.98 -9.72 -3.11
N LEU A 58 5.19 -10.71 -2.68
CA LEU A 58 3.96 -11.09 -3.36
C LEU A 58 2.98 -9.90 -3.44
N ALA A 59 2.82 -9.15 -2.35
CA ALA A 59 1.99 -7.96 -2.32
C ALA A 59 2.39 -6.95 -3.41
N LEU A 60 3.69 -6.67 -3.56
CA LEU A 60 4.20 -5.77 -4.59
C LEU A 60 4.02 -6.33 -6.00
N VAL A 61 4.24 -7.63 -6.20
CA VAL A 61 4.04 -8.30 -7.49
C VAL A 61 2.57 -8.22 -7.93
N TYR A 62 1.64 -8.52 -7.04
CA TYR A 62 0.21 -8.43 -7.34
C TYR A 62 -0.23 -6.99 -7.60
N LEU A 63 0.29 -6.02 -6.85
CA LEU A 63 0.01 -4.60 -7.12
C LEU A 63 0.51 -4.20 -8.50
N TYR A 64 1.74 -4.56 -8.85
CA TYR A 64 2.30 -4.27 -10.16
C TYR A 64 1.46 -4.88 -11.29
N LYS A 65 1.00 -6.13 -11.13
CA LYS A 65 0.15 -6.78 -12.13
C LYS A 65 -1.19 -6.05 -12.30
N ALA A 66 -1.82 -5.63 -11.20
CA ALA A 66 -3.07 -4.86 -11.23
C ALA A 66 -2.87 -3.52 -11.96
N LEU A 67 -1.84 -2.76 -11.58
CA LEU A 67 -1.53 -1.48 -12.21
C LEU A 67 -1.18 -1.64 -13.70
N LYS A 68 -0.46 -2.70 -14.07
CA LYS A 68 -0.10 -2.97 -15.47
C LYS A 68 -1.32 -3.31 -16.33
N LYS A 69 -2.33 -3.96 -15.75
CA LYS A 69 -3.61 -4.23 -16.43
C LYS A 69 -4.44 -2.96 -16.63
N LEU A 70 -4.43 -2.06 -15.65
CA LEU A 70 -5.15 -0.78 -15.76
C LEU A 70 -4.43 0.23 -16.66
N GLN A 71 -3.10 0.24 -16.68
CA GLN A 71 -2.30 1.21 -17.44
C GLN A 71 -2.71 1.46 -18.91
N PRO A 72 -3.02 0.45 -19.75
CA PRO A 72 -3.44 0.71 -21.13
C PRO A 72 -4.82 1.39 -21.25
N MET A 73 -5.60 1.41 -20.17
CA MET A 73 -6.90 2.08 -20.06
C MET A 73 -6.78 3.42 -19.35
N CYS A 74 -5.59 4.01 -19.25
CA CYS A 74 -5.40 5.26 -18.52
C CYS A 74 -4.45 6.15 -19.30
N GLU A 75 -4.84 7.40 -19.51
CA GLU A 75 -3.90 8.42 -20.01
C GLU A 75 -2.81 8.71 -18.97
N THR A 76 -3.19 8.66 -17.70
CA THR A 76 -2.26 8.88 -16.60
C THR A 76 -1.35 7.68 -16.35
N ASN A 77 -0.06 7.95 -16.13
CA ASN A 77 0.92 6.90 -15.88
C ASN A 77 0.85 6.39 -14.42
N LEU A 78 0.33 5.19 -14.20
CA LEU A 78 0.26 4.53 -12.90
C LEU A 78 1.58 3.83 -12.52
N ILE A 79 2.29 3.32 -13.52
CA ILE A 79 3.51 2.51 -13.32
C ILE A 79 4.68 3.35 -12.81
N ARG A 80 4.84 4.60 -13.26
CA ARG A 80 5.92 5.49 -12.84
C ARG A 80 5.90 5.82 -11.34
N PRO A 81 4.79 6.30 -10.74
CA PRO A 81 4.76 6.55 -9.30
C PRO A 81 4.90 5.25 -8.49
N PHE A 82 4.37 4.12 -8.99
CA PHE A 82 4.64 2.81 -8.37
C PHE A 82 6.14 2.48 -8.38
N HIS A 83 6.84 2.70 -9.50
CA HIS A 83 8.28 2.45 -9.60
C HIS A 83 9.10 3.33 -8.66
N ALA A 84 8.73 4.59 -8.50
CA ALA A 84 9.38 5.46 -7.52
C ALA A 84 9.14 4.96 -6.09
N TYR A 85 7.90 4.57 -5.76
CA TYR A 85 7.53 4.04 -4.45
C TYR A 85 8.37 2.83 -4.01
N TRP A 86 8.42 1.75 -4.81
CA TRP A 86 9.15 0.54 -4.37
C TRP A 86 10.67 0.76 -4.33
N THR A 87 11.26 1.51 -5.28
CA THR A 87 12.70 1.79 -5.28
C THR A 87 13.11 2.63 -4.08
N LEU A 88 12.33 3.68 -3.76
CA LEU A 88 12.56 4.48 -2.57
C LEU A 88 12.30 3.69 -1.29
N GLY A 89 11.32 2.78 -1.29
CA GLY A 89 11.08 1.88 -0.18
C GLY A 89 12.28 0.97 0.12
N ILE A 90 12.92 0.40 -0.92
CA ILE A 90 14.16 -0.37 -0.75
C ILE A 90 15.28 0.50 -0.20
N ALA A 91 15.45 1.71 -0.74
CA ALA A 91 16.46 2.66 -0.27
C ALA A 91 16.22 3.05 1.21
N ALA A 92 14.97 3.28 1.60
CA ALA A 92 14.58 3.58 2.97
C ALA A 92 14.90 2.41 3.91
N ALA A 93 14.54 1.17 3.52
CA ALA A 93 14.87 -0.02 4.31
C ALA A 93 16.38 -0.21 4.47
N ALA A 94 17.17 0.03 3.42
CA ALA A 94 18.63 -0.02 3.48
C ALA A 94 19.20 1.08 4.40
N ALA A 95 18.68 2.31 4.32
CA ALA A 95 19.07 3.41 5.19
C ALA A 95 18.73 3.12 6.66
N LEU A 96 17.58 2.50 6.94
CA LEU A 96 17.21 2.10 8.30
C LEU A 96 18.19 1.06 8.85
N LEU A 97 18.51 0.02 8.07
CA LEU A 97 19.51 -0.98 8.46
C LEU A 97 20.88 -0.35 8.70
N ALA A 98 21.30 0.59 7.84
CA ALA A 98 22.54 1.31 8.03
C ALA A 98 22.53 2.19 9.29
N GLY A 99 21.38 2.79 9.62
CA GLY A 99 21.18 3.56 10.86
C GLY A 99 21.31 2.71 12.12
N ILE A 100 20.83 1.47 12.08
CA ILE A 100 20.93 0.52 13.20
C ILE A 100 22.36 0.00 13.37
N LEU A 101 23.07 -0.26 12.26
CA LEU A 101 24.37 -0.94 12.28
C LEU A 101 25.58 -0.02 12.34
N TYR A 102 25.46 1.23 11.85
CA TYR A 102 26.62 2.09 11.64
C TYR A 102 26.46 3.48 12.27
N ASP A 103 25.62 4.35 11.70
CA ASP A 103 25.57 5.77 12.10
C ASP A 103 24.14 6.33 12.09
N SER A 104 23.80 7.09 13.14
CA SER A 104 22.52 7.79 13.29
C SER A 104 22.14 8.72 12.12
N MET A 105 23.12 9.25 11.36
CA MET A 105 22.88 10.02 10.13
C MET A 105 22.05 9.25 9.10
N PHE A 106 22.21 7.93 9.02
CA PHE A 106 21.39 7.09 8.15
C PHE A 106 19.95 6.95 8.64
N THR A 107 19.69 7.13 9.94
CA THR A 107 18.32 7.22 10.48
C THR A 107 17.62 8.49 10.01
N LEU A 108 18.34 9.62 9.94
CA LEU A 108 17.82 10.86 9.35
C LEU A 108 17.54 10.67 7.85
N LEU A 109 18.45 10.03 7.12
CA LEU A 109 18.24 9.69 5.71
C LEU A 109 17.00 8.80 5.51
N PHE A 110 16.81 7.79 6.38
CA PHE A 110 15.60 6.96 6.38
C PHE A 110 14.33 7.80 6.52
N LEU A 111 14.27 8.76 7.45
CA LEU A 111 13.09 9.60 7.63
C LEU A 111 12.78 10.45 6.39
N VAL A 112 13.81 10.99 5.73
CA VAL A 112 13.64 11.73 4.47
C VAL A 112 13.10 10.80 3.37
N LEU A 113 13.71 9.63 3.19
CA LEU A 113 13.28 8.66 2.19
C LEU A 113 11.87 8.13 2.45
N LEU A 114 11.48 7.96 3.72
CA LEU A 114 10.14 7.55 4.13
C LEU A 114 9.09 8.58 3.68
N ILE A 115 9.33 9.88 3.89
CA ILE A 115 8.43 10.96 3.45
C ILE A 115 8.27 10.94 1.92
N VAL A 116 9.39 10.84 1.19
CA VAL A 116 9.34 10.81 -0.28
C VAL A 116 8.63 9.55 -0.79
N THR A 117 8.82 8.40 -0.11
CA THR A 117 8.11 7.15 -0.43
C THR A 117 6.59 7.31 -0.27
N LEU A 118 6.14 7.89 0.86
CA LEU A 118 4.73 8.18 1.10
C LEU A 118 4.14 9.16 0.10
N PHE A 119 4.94 10.14 -0.35
CA PHE A 119 4.53 11.09 -1.38
C PHE A 119 4.22 10.38 -2.71
N PHE A 120 5.09 9.47 -3.18
CA PHE A 120 4.82 8.70 -4.39
C PHE A 120 3.66 7.72 -4.25
N TRP A 121 3.50 7.11 -3.07
CA TRP A 121 2.32 6.29 -2.77
C TRP A 121 1.03 7.10 -2.85
N THR A 122 1.04 8.32 -2.30
CA THR A 122 -0.09 9.24 -2.33
C THR A 122 -0.43 9.65 -3.77
N ILE A 123 0.58 9.98 -4.59
CA ILE A 123 0.36 10.28 -6.02
C ILE A 123 -0.30 9.11 -6.73
N LEU A 124 0.21 7.89 -6.54
CA LEU A 124 -0.35 6.69 -7.15
C LEU A 124 -1.83 6.52 -6.79
N ASN A 125 -2.16 6.59 -5.51
CA ASN A 125 -3.52 6.38 -5.03
C ASN A 125 -4.47 7.53 -5.39
N PHE A 126 -3.99 8.76 -5.50
CA PHE A 126 -4.80 9.87 -6.03
C PHE A 126 -5.13 9.68 -7.51
N ARG A 127 -4.19 9.13 -8.29
CA ARG A 127 -4.45 8.75 -9.69
C ARG A 127 -5.45 7.61 -9.75
N LEU A 128 -5.24 6.54 -8.96
CA LEU A 128 -6.19 5.43 -8.85
C LEU A 128 -7.59 5.94 -8.51
N SER A 129 -7.73 6.81 -7.50
CA SER A 129 -9.00 7.41 -7.13
C SER A 129 -9.69 8.16 -8.25
N ARG A 130 -8.92 8.83 -9.11
CA ARG A 130 -9.46 9.57 -10.24
C ARG A 130 -9.92 8.61 -11.33
N ILE A 131 -9.07 7.67 -11.74
CA ILE A 131 -9.40 6.76 -12.85
C ILE A 131 -10.55 5.81 -12.48
N THR A 132 -10.64 5.35 -11.24
CA THR A 132 -11.67 4.42 -10.78
C THR A 132 -12.91 5.12 -10.24
N GLN A 133 -12.91 6.46 -10.17
CA GLN A 133 -13.91 7.27 -9.47
C GLN A 133 -14.16 6.83 -8.01
N ASN A 134 -13.18 6.15 -7.40
CA ASN A 134 -13.28 5.65 -6.04
C ASN A 134 -12.51 6.56 -5.06
N PRO A 135 -13.18 7.36 -4.22
CA PRO A 135 -12.50 8.24 -3.26
C PRO A 135 -11.76 7.49 -2.14
N LEU A 136 -12.04 6.20 -1.93
CA LEU A 136 -11.39 5.41 -0.88
C LEU A 136 -9.88 5.34 -1.04
N PHE A 137 -9.34 5.36 -2.26
CA PHE A 137 -7.89 5.41 -2.47
C PHE A 137 -7.26 6.71 -1.91
N LYS A 138 -7.94 7.85 -2.02
CA LYS A 138 -7.49 9.11 -1.41
C LYS A 138 -7.55 9.05 0.10
N PHE A 139 -8.67 8.55 0.64
CA PHE A 139 -8.82 8.39 2.10
C PHE A 139 -7.79 7.43 2.67
N HIS A 140 -7.53 6.30 2.01
CA HIS A 140 -6.44 5.39 2.36
C HIS A 140 -5.09 6.11 2.42
N SER A 141 -4.74 6.91 1.41
CA SER A 141 -3.44 7.59 1.36
C SER A 141 -3.25 8.56 2.52
N ILE A 142 -4.27 9.36 2.82
CA ILE A 142 -4.25 10.31 3.94
C ILE A 142 -4.16 9.53 5.25
N MET A 143 -4.96 8.48 5.40
CA MET A 143 -4.97 7.65 6.60
C MET A 143 -3.64 6.90 6.80
N LEU A 144 -2.96 6.50 5.72
CA LEU A 144 -1.64 5.88 5.80
C LEU A 144 -0.58 6.87 6.30
N ILE A 145 -0.65 8.15 5.89
CA ILE A 145 0.24 9.19 6.44
C ILE A 145 0.01 9.35 7.94
N VAL A 146 -1.26 9.39 8.37
CA VAL A 146 -1.62 9.46 9.80
C VAL A 146 -1.13 8.22 10.55
N SER A 147 -1.28 7.02 9.97
CA SER A 147 -0.77 5.76 10.52
C SER A 147 0.75 5.78 10.69
N VAL A 148 1.52 6.19 9.67
CA VAL A 148 2.97 6.28 9.81
C VAL A 148 3.39 7.31 10.86
N ALA A 149 2.75 8.48 10.91
CA ALA A 149 3.03 9.48 11.94
C ALA A 149 2.72 8.96 13.36
N SER A 150 1.62 8.22 13.50
CA SER A 150 1.24 7.54 14.73
C SER A 150 2.27 6.48 15.13
N SER A 151 2.74 5.66 14.19
CA SER A 151 3.72 4.60 14.47
C SER A 151 5.09 5.18 14.85
N LEU A 152 5.49 6.29 14.21
CA LEU A 152 6.67 7.05 14.63
C LEU A 152 6.50 7.59 16.06
N THR A 153 5.31 8.09 16.41
CA THR A 153 5.02 8.58 17.77
C THR A 153 5.13 7.46 18.81
N VAL A 154 4.55 6.28 18.53
CA VAL A 154 4.68 5.08 19.37
C VAL A 154 6.16 4.71 19.55
N LEU A 155 6.93 4.70 18.46
CA LEU A 155 8.34 4.35 18.47
C LEU A 155 9.18 5.34 19.29
N PHE A 156 9.01 6.65 19.07
CA PHE A 156 9.79 7.68 19.78
C PHE A 156 9.41 7.80 21.25
N LEU A 157 8.13 7.60 21.59
CA LEU A 157 7.66 7.60 22.98
C LEU A 157 7.85 6.25 23.69
N LYS A 158 8.36 5.23 22.99
CA LYS A 158 8.58 3.87 23.51
C LYS A 158 7.32 3.31 24.18
N ALA A 159 6.17 3.49 23.54
CA ALA A 159 4.90 3.05 24.11
C ALA A 159 4.84 1.52 24.18
N ASN A 160 4.42 1.00 25.33
CA ASN A 160 4.34 -0.45 25.54
C ASN A 160 3.14 -1.07 24.81
N PRO A 161 3.24 -2.33 24.36
CA PRO A 161 2.09 -3.14 24.00
C PRO A 161 1.13 -3.22 25.19
N GLY A 162 -0.09 -2.72 25.03
CA GLY A 162 -1.08 -2.57 26.11
C GLY A 162 -1.36 -1.12 26.53
N SER A 163 -0.58 -0.15 26.05
CA SER A 163 -0.88 1.27 26.26
C SER A 163 -2.00 1.77 25.35
N VAL A 164 -2.74 2.79 25.80
CA VAL A 164 -3.77 3.46 24.99
C VAL A 164 -3.19 3.99 23.67
N LEU A 165 -1.97 4.53 23.73
CA LEU A 165 -1.27 5.05 22.55
C LEU A 165 -0.97 3.94 21.53
N TYR A 166 -0.53 2.77 21.99
CA TYR A 166 -0.29 1.62 21.11
C TYR A 166 -1.57 1.11 20.45
N TYR A 167 -2.68 1.03 21.19
CA TYR A 167 -3.97 0.62 20.61
C TYR A 167 -4.56 1.65 19.65
N ALA A 168 -4.38 2.94 19.93
CA ALA A 168 -4.76 4.00 19.01
C ALA A 168 -4.01 3.87 17.68
N ASP A 169 -2.69 3.64 17.74
CA ASP A 169 -1.86 3.39 16.56
C ASP A 169 -2.31 2.15 15.79
N ALA A 170 -2.54 1.02 16.48
CA ALA A 170 -3.04 -0.20 15.86
C ALA A 170 -4.39 0.02 15.14
N ALA A 171 -5.31 0.76 15.75
CA ALA A 171 -6.62 1.07 15.17
C ALA A 171 -6.52 2.00 13.95
N ILE A 172 -5.67 3.02 14.01
CA ILE A 172 -5.37 3.93 12.89
C ILE A 172 -4.79 3.13 11.72
N THR A 173 -3.81 2.27 12.00
CA THR A 173 -3.19 1.40 11.00
C THR A 173 -4.19 0.41 10.39
N ALA A 174 -5.00 -0.26 11.20
CA ALA A 174 -6.06 -1.16 10.73
C ALA A 174 -7.08 -0.43 9.84
N THR A 175 -7.44 0.81 10.19
CA THR A 175 -8.33 1.64 9.37
C THR A 175 -7.70 1.96 8.01
N ALA A 176 -6.43 2.35 7.98
CA ALA A 176 -5.71 2.58 6.72
C ALA A 176 -5.72 1.34 5.83
N GLN A 177 -5.47 0.16 6.39
CA GLN A 177 -5.46 -1.11 5.66
C GLN A 177 -6.86 -1.52 5.16
N ALA A 178 -7.89 -1.37 6.00
CA ALA A 178 -9.28 -1.63 5.61
C ALA A 178 -9.73 -0.73 4.45
N LEU A 179 -9.34 0.55 4.47
CA LEU A 179 -9.60 1.48 3.36
C LEU A 179 -8.94 1.03 2.06
N LEU A 180 -7.72 0.48 2.11
CA LEU A 180 -7.04 -0.02 0.90
C LEU A 180 -7.77 -1.23 0.30
N VAL A 181 -8.16 -2.18 1.15
CA VAL A 181 -8.93 -3.37 0.71
C VAL A 181 -10.29 -2.94 0.15
N GLY A 182 -10.99 -2.04 0.84
CA GLY A 182 -12.27 -1.49 0.37
C GLY A 182 -12.14 -0.70 -0.93
N ALA A 183 -11.06 0.06 -1.11
CA ALA A 183 -10.79 0.79 -2.34
C ALA A 183 -10.64 -0.15 -3.53
N TRP A 184 -9.86 -1.23 -3.38
CA TRP A 184 -9.72 -2.24 -4.44
C TRP A 184 -11.00 -3.03 -4.67
N TYR A 185 -11.76 -3.36 -3.61
CA TYR A 185 -13.05 -4.03 -3.74
C TYR A 185 -14.08 -3.20 -4.51
N GLY A 186 -14.04 -1.88 -4.40
CA GLY A 186 -14.93 -0.96 -5.12
C GLY A 186 -14.40 -0.49 -6.47
N VAL A 187 -13.47 -1.22 -7.11
CA VAL A 187 -13.05 -0.93 -8.49
C VAL A 187 -13.98 -1.67 -9.43
N ASP A 188 -14.98 -0.97 -9.96
CA ASP A 188 -15.97 -1.55 -10.87
C ASP A 188 -15.94 -0.92 -12.28
N ASP A 189 -15.37 0.28 -12.43
CA ASP A 189 -15.26 0.99 -13.70
C ASP A 189 -13.99 1.86 -13.78
N ILE A 190 -13.62 2.28 -14.99
CA ILE A 190 -12.51 3.20 -15.29
C ILE A 190 -13.00 4.31 -16.24
N GLU A 191 -12.87 5.57 -15.82
CA GLU A 191 -13.44 6.72 -16.55
C GLU A 191 -12.52 7.28 -17.66
N GLU A 192 -11.20 7.06 -17.60
CA GLU A 192 -10.26 7.59 -18.60
C GLU A 192 -10.11 6.61 -19.78
N ILE A 193 -10.38 7.05 -21.03
CA ILE A 193 -9.95 6.40 -22.30
C ILE A 193 -9.51 7.48 -23.28
#